data_AF-E0CYK4-F1
#
_entry.id   AF-E0CYK4-F1
#
_cell.length_a   1.000
_cell.length_b   1.000
_cell.length_c   1.000
_cell.angle_alpha   90.00
_cell.angle_beta   90.00
_cell.angle_gamma   90.00
#
_symmetry.space_group_name_H-M   'P 1'
#
loop_
_entity.id
_entity.type
_entity.pdbx_description
1 polymer ?
#
loop_
_entity_poly.entity_id
_entity_poly.type
_entity_poly.pdbx_seq_one_letter_code
_entity_poly.pdbx_strand_id
1 'polypeptide(L)'
;MKLLENSSFEAINSQLTVETGDAHIIGRIESYSCKMAGDDKHMFKQFCQEGQPHVLEALSPPQTSGLSPSRLSKSQGGEDESPLSDKCSRKTLFYLIATLNESFRPDYDFSTARSHEFSREPSLRWVVNAVNCSLFSAVRED
;
A
#
# COMPACT_ATOMS: atom_id res chain seq x y z
N MET A 1 9.71 -10.86 4.43
CA MET A 1 10.37 -9.58 4.85
C MET A 1 10.76 -9.68 6.32
N LYS A 2 11.78 -8.95 6.81
CA LYS A 2 12.12 -9.00 8.26
C LYS A 2 11.57 -7.78 9.01
N LEU A 3 10.65 -8.02 9.94
CA LEU A 3 10.13 -7.02 10.88
C LEU A 3 11.26 -6.42 11.73
N LEU A 4 11.20 -5.12 11.94
CA LEU A 4 12.12 -4.35 12.76
C LEU A 4 11.38 -3.82 13.98
N GLU A 5 11.85 -4.17 15.17
CA GLU A 5 11.31 -3.68 16.44
C GLU A 5 11.54 -2.16 16.55
N ASN A 6 10.49 -1.45 16.97
CA ASN A 6 10.51 -0.01 17.16
C ASN A 6 9.50 0.38 18.25
N SER A 7 10.02 0.76 19.42
CA SER A 7 9.20 1.13 20.58
C SER A 7 8.30 2.35 20.33
N SER A 8 8.67 3.25 19.42
CA SER A 8 7.81 4.37 19.05
C SER A 8 6.60 3.89 18.24
N PHE A 9 6.77 2.87 17.40
CA PHE A 9 5.66 2.28 16.64
C PHE A 9 4.74 1.47 17.55
N GLU A 10 5.29 0.75 18.52
CA GLU A 10 4.50 0.07 19.55
C GLU A 10 3.61 1.04 20.34
N ALA A 11 4.15 2.19 20.75
CA ALA A 11 3.40 3.23 21.46
C ALA A 11 2.33 3.90 20.58
N ILE A 12 2.54 3.97 19.26
CA ILE A 12 1.53 4.47 18.31
C ILE A 12 0.44 3.41 18.10
N ASN A 13 0.82 2.13 17.93
CA ASN A 13 -0.11 1.03 17.68
C ASN A 13 -1.09 0.82 18.83
N SER A 14 -0.67 1.04 20.08
CA SER A 14 -1.57 0.98 21.24
C SER A 14 -2.65 2.07 21.25
N GLN A 15 -2.45 3.16 20.49
CA GLN A 15 -3.41 4.27 20.36
C GLN A 15 -4.20 4.23 19.05
N LEU A 16 -3.74 3.47 18.05
CA LEU A 16 -4.39 3.36 16.74
C LEU A 16 -5.50 2.30 16.68
N THR A 17 -5.83 1.67 17.81
CA THR A 17 -7.00 0.79 17.92
C THR A 17 -8.12 1.58 18.58
N VAL A 18 -9.19 1.86 17.82
CA VAL A 18 -10.34 2.65 18.29
C VAL A 18 -11.60 1.83 18.15
N GLU A 19 -12.35 1.72 19.24
CA GLU A 19 -13.71 1.20 19.24
C GLU A 19 -14.66 2.41 19.33
N THR A 20 -15.36 2.72 18.25
CA THR A 20 -16.56 3.57 18.29
C THR A 20 -17.79 2.66 18.41
N GLY A 21 -18.90 3.18 18.92
CA GLY A 21 -20.05 2.34 19.33
C GLY A 21 -20.54 1.34 18.26
N ASP A 22 -20.36 1.65 16.98
CA ASP A 22 -20.72 0.82 15.83
C ASP A 22 -19.55 0.40 14.92
N ALA A 23 -18.30 0.83 15.20
CA ALA A 23 -17.15 0.49 14.37
C ALA A 23 -15.89 0.20 15.19
N HIS A 24 -15.07 -0.72 14.68
CA HIS A 24 -13.79 -1.09 15.26
C HIS A 24 -12.69 -0.85 14.24
N ILE A 25 -11.86 0.16 14.49
CA ILE A 25 -10.77 0.55 13.60
C ILE A 25 -9.47 0.05 14.19
N ILE A 26 -8.83 -0.88 13.46
CA ILE A 26 -7.50 -1.40 13.81
C ILE A 26 -6.49 -0.74 12.89
N GLY A 27 -5.80 0.28 13.40
CA GLY A 27 -4.63 0.83 12.76
C GLY A 27 -3.36 0.19 13.28
N ARG A 28 -2.39 -0.05 12.39
CA ARG A 28 -1.06 -0.55 12.74
C ARG A 28 0.00 0.07 11.83
N ILE A 29 1.12 0.47 12.42
CA ILE A 29 2.34 0.88 11.72
C ILE A 29 3.49 -0.08 12.07
N GLU A 30 4.19 -0.51 11.03
CA GLU A 30 5.27 -1.50 11.12
C GLU A 30 6.45 -1.05 10.24
N SER A 31 7.65 -1.51 10.60
CA SER A 31 8.87 -1.27 9.83
C SER A 31 9.49 -2.59 9.42
N TYR A 32 9.87 -2.71 8.16
CA TYR A 32 10.46 -3.93 7.61
C TYR A 32 11.77 -3.62 6.89
N SER A 33 12.77 -4.47 7.08
CA SER A 33 13.94 -4.48 6.19
C SER A 33 13.65 -5.30 4.95
N CYS A 34 14.10 -4.81 3.79
CA CYS A 34 14.01 -5.51 2.50
C CYS A 34 14.94 -6.74 2.38
N LYS A 35 15.40 -7.29 3.51
CA LYS A 35 16.16 -8.53 3.55
C LYS A 35 15.22 -9.67 3.19
N MET A 36 15.54 -10.40 2.15
CA MET A 36 14.89 -11.67 1.85
C MET A 36 15.28 -12.66 2.95
N ALA A 37 14.35 -12.99 3.84
CA ALA A 37 14.56 -13.93 4.94
C ALA A 37 13.56 -15.09 4.81
N GLY A 38 13.95 -16.28 5.26
CA GLY A 38 13.10 -17.47 5.19
C GLY A 38 12.59 -17.76 3.78
N ASP A 39 11.26 -17.90 3.66
CA ASP A 39 10.57 -18.31 2.43
C ASP A 39 10.57 -17.24 1.33
N ASP A 40 10.90 -15.97 1.66
CA ASP A 40 11.01 -14.87 0.69
C ASP A 40 11.92 -15.23 -0.49
N LYS A 41 12.99 -15.98 -0.23
CA LYS A 41 13.97 -16.35 -1.26
C LYS A 41 13.36 -17.29 -2.29
N HIS A 42 12.48 -18.19 -1.87
CA HIS A 42 11.76 -19.09 -2.77
C HIS A 42 10.70 -18.31 -3.56
N MET A 43 9.92 -17.49 -2.85
CA MET A 43 8.89 -16.63 -3.45
C MET A 43 9.48 -15.69 -4.51
N PHE A 44 10.63 -15.06 -4.22
CA PHE A 44 11.31 -14.17 -5.17
C PHE A 44 11.75 -14.92 -6.44
N LYS A 45 12.28 -16.14 -6.30
CA LYS A 45 12.67 -16.96 -7.44
C LYS A 45 11.47 -17.30 -8.33
N GLN A 46 10.35 -17.70 -7.73
CA GLN A 46 9.12 -17.97 -8.46
C GLN A 46 8.60 -16.71 -9.16
N PHE A 47 8.58 -15.58 -8.46
CA PHE A 47 8.18 -14.29 -9.01
C PHE A 47 9.04 -13.85 -10.21
N CYS A 48 10.32 -14.20 -10.22
CA CYS A 48 11.23 -13.92 -11.34
C CYS A 48 11.00 -14.82 -12.57
N GLN A 49 10.25 -15.93 -12.45
CA GLN A 49 9.93 -16.78 -13.62
C GLN A 49 9.03 -16.05 -14.61
N GLU A 50 8.19 -15.14 -14.12
CA GLU A 50 7.30 -14.32 -14.93
C GLU A 50 7.99 -13.06 -15.51
N GLY A 51 9.23 -12.75 -15.13
CA GLY A 51 9.97 -11.60 -15.64
C GLY A 51 11.17 -11.16 -14.79
N GLN A 52 12.12 -10.44 -15.39
CA GLN A 52 13.36 -10.05 -14.71
C GLN A 52 13.15 -8.91 -13.69
N PRO A 53 13.89 -8.88 -12.55
CA PRO A 53 13.62 -7.94 -11.45
C PRO A 53 13.69 -6.44 -11.80
N HIS A 54 14.49 -6.07 -12.80
CA HIS A 54 14.69 -4.68 -13.21
C HIS A 54 13.67 -4.21 -14.25
N VAL A 55 12.88 -5.12 -14.81
CA VAL A 55 11.80 -4.78 -15.75
C VAL A 55 10.80 -3.88 -15.03
N LEU A 56 10.35 -2.85 -15.73
CA LEU A 56 9.36 -1.90 -15.24
C LEU A 56 7.96 -2.37 -15.60
N GLU A 57 7.06 -2.35 -14.62
CA GLU A 57 5.64 -2.63 -14.81
C GLU A 57 4.81 -1.36 -14.58
N ALA A 58 3.76 -1.23 -15.38
CA ALA A 58 2.79 -0.15 -15.28
C ALA A 58 1.91 -0.33 -14.04
N LEU A 59 1.80 0.72 -13.23
CA LEU A 59 0.93 0.79 -12.06
C LEU A 59 -0.43 1.38 -12.42
N SER A 60 -1.41 1.18 -11.54
CA SER A 60 -2.67 1.92 -11.66
C SER A 60 -2.47 3.39 -11.28
N PRO A 61 -3.24 4.30 -11.90
CA PRO A 61 -3.32 5.69 -11.45
C PRO A 61 -3.75 5.76 -9.98
N PRO A 62 -3.20 6.69 -9.18
CA PRO A 62 -3.61 6.88 -7.80
C PRO A 62 -5.09 7.22 -7.71
N GLN A 63 -5.80 6.55 -6.80
CA GLN A 63 -7.22 6.78 -6.57
C GLN A 63 -7.37 8.12 -5.82
N THR A 64 -7.64 9.20 -6.54
CA THR A 64 -7.82 10.55 -5.96
C THR A 64 -9.14 10.72 -5.20
N SER A 65 -9.98 9.69 -5.14
CA SER A 65 -11.34 9.71 -4.62
C SER A 65 -11.43 9.14 -3.20
N GLY A 66 -10.71 9.75 -2.25
CA GLY A 66 -10.77 9.40 -0.83
C GLY A 66 -11.51 10.40 0.07
N LEU A 67 -11.77 11.63 -0.40
CA LEU A 67 -12.42 12.67 0.41
C LEU A 67 -13.50 13.40 -0.41
N SER A 68 -14.74 12.93 -0.27
CA SER A 68 -16.03 13.47 -0.78
C SER A 68 -16.64 12.77 -2.02
N PRO A 69 -17.94 12.40 -1.98
CA PRO A 69 -18.67 11.89 -3.13
C PRO A 69 -19.24 13.07 -3.94
N SER A 70 -18.50 13.58 -4.92
CA SER A 70 -19.05 14.36 -6.05
C SER A 70 -17.95 15.01 -6.88
N ARG A 71 -17.32 14.22 -7.76
CA ARG A 71 -16.80 14.73 -9.04
C ARG A 71 -16.91 13.64 -10.10
N LEU A 72 -18.14 13.36 -10.52
CA LEU A 72 -18.39 13.04 -11.92
C LEU A 72 -17.97 14.27 -12.73
N SER A 73 -16.71 14.33 -13.14
CA SER A 73 -16.24 15.38 -14.05
C SER A 73 -15.51 14.74 -15.23
N LYS A 74 -16.35 14.43 -16.22
CA LYS A 74 -16.11 14.61 -17.65
C LYS A 74 -14.93 13.85 -18.26
N SER A 75 -15.31 12.81 -19.00
CA SER A 75 -14.68 12.46 -20.27
C SER A 75 -14.40 13.73 -21.09
N GLN A 76 -13.13 14.03 -21.29
CA GLN A 76 -12.70 14.94 -22.34
C GLN A 76 -11.76 14.15 -23.23
N GLY A 77 -12.29 13.74 -24.39
CA GLY A 77 -11.53 13.14 -25.45
C GLY A 77 -10.42 14.09 -25.90
N GLY A 78 -9.22 13.56 -25.94
CA GLY A 78 -8.03 14.14 -26.56
C GLY A 78 -7.09 12.98 -26.83
N GLU A 79 -6.94 12.63 -28.10
CA GLU A 79 -5.94 11.68 -28.57
C GLU A 79 -4.57 12.36 -28.49
N ASP A 80 -3.93 12.34 -27.33
CA ASP A 80 -2.48 12.53 -27.20
C ASP A 80 -2.04 12.07 -25.80
N GLU A 81 -1.09 11.13 -25.75
CA GLU A 81 -0.48 10.53 -24.55
C GLU A 81 -1.45 10.13 -23.42
N SER A 82 -1.86 8.85 -23.43
CA SER A 82 -2.35 8.19 -22.21
C SER A 82 -1.46 8.60 -21.04
N PRO A 83 -1.99 9.15 -19.93
CA PRO A 83 -1.16 9.66 -18.84
C PRO A 83 -0.19 8.56 -18.46
N LEU A 84 1.10 8.82 -18.66
CA LEU A 84 2.17 7.83 -18.55
C LEU A 84 1.96 7.09 -17.23
N SER A 85 1.44 5.86 -17.31
CA SER A 85 1.17 5.05 -16.13
C SER A 85 2.49 4.98 -15.36
N ASP A 86 2.45 5.43 -14.10
CA ASP A 86 3.62 5.38 -13.23
C ASP A 86 4.16 3.95 -13.24
N LYS A 87 5.49 3.80 -13.30
CA LYS A 87 6.10 2.48 -13.38
C LYS A 87 6.90 2.18 -12.12
N CYS A 88 6.91 0.92 -11.71
CA CYS A 88 7.84 0.43 -10.70
C CYS A 88 8.61 -0.79 -11.23
N SER A 89 9.79 -1.04 -10.66
CA SER A 89 10.52 -2.26 -10.97
C SER A 89 9.78 -3.48 -10.40
N ARG A 90 9.86 -4.62 -11.09
CA ARG A 90 9.38 -5.90 -10.57
C ARG A 90 9.96 -6.23 -9.19
N LYS A 91 11.20 -5.80 -8.91
CA LYS A 91 11.81 -5.93 -7.58
C LYS A 91 11.06 -5.10 -6.52
N THR A 92 10.69 -3.87 -6.84
CA THR A 92 9.86 -3.02 -5.96
C THR A 92 8.50 -3.66 -5.75
N LEU A 93 7.85 -4.13 -6.81
CA LEU A 93 6.55 -4.82 -6.73
C LEU A 93 6.62 -6.04 -5.80
N PHE A 94 7.65 -6.88 -5.96
CA PHE A 94 7.88 -8.00 -5.05
C PHE A 94 8.03 -7.54 -3.60
N TYR A 95 8.74 -6.44 -3.34
CA TYR A 95 8.88 -5.92 -1.99
C TYR A 95 7.55 -5.45 -1.38
N LEU A 96 6.65 -4.89 -2.18
CA LEU A 96 5.32 -4.51 -1.72
C LEU A 96 4.51 -5.77 -1.36
N ILE A 97 4.48 -6.76 -2.25
CA ILE A 97 3.75 -8.04 -2.04
C ILE A 97 4.28 -8.78 -0.81
N ALA A 98 5.61 -8.92 -0.70
CA ALA A 98 6.22 -9.61 0.44
C ALA A 98 5.99 -8.87 1.77
N THR A 99 5.90 -7.53 1.74
CA THR A 99 5.54 -6.74 2.94
C THR A 99 4.09 -7.00 3.35
N LEU A 100 3.15 -7.04 2.40
CA LEU A 100 1.76 -7.38 2.68
C LEU A 100 1.63 -8.78 3.28
N ASN A 101 2.28 -9.78 2.67
CA ASN A 101 2.28 -11.15 3.17
C ASN A 101 2.83 -11.26 4.60
N GLU A 102 3.89 -10.52 4.96
CA GLU A 102 4.39 -10.54 6.33
C GLU A 102 3.50 -9.80 7.33
N SER A 103 2.83 -8.72 6.92
CA SER A 103 1.96 -7.97 7.83
C SER A 103 0.68 -8.77 8.13
N PHE A 104 0.12 -9.45 7.13
CA PHE A 104 -1.22 -10.05 7.23
C PHE A 104 -1.26 -11.59 7.33
N ARG A 105 -0.11 -12.26 7.40
CA ARG A 105 -0.06 -13.70 7.67
C ARG A 105 -0.60 -14.03 9.09
N PRO A 106 -1.26 -15.19 9.27
CA PRO A 106 -1.60 -16.20 8.26
C PRO A 106 -2.95 -15.94 7.55
N ASP A 107 -3.61 -14.81 7.83
CA ASP A 107 -5.01 -14.57 7.44
C ASP A 107 -5.17 -14.26 5.95
N TYR A 108 -4.14 -13.69 5.30
CA TYR A 108 -4.20 -13.30 3.89
C TYR A 108 -2.94 -13.72 3.12
N ASP A 109 -3.13 -14.04 1.83
CA ASP A 109 -2.07 -14.33 0.85
C ASP A 109 -2.20 -13.41 -0.38
N PHE A 110 -1.18 -12.58 -0.58
CA PHE A 110 -1.06 -11.61 -1.67
C PHE A 110 -0.10 -12.07 -2.77
N SER A 111 0.33 -13.34 -2.78
CA SER A 111 1.33 -13.86 -3.73
C SER A 111 0.92 -13.75 -5.21
N THR A 112 -0.37 -13.53 -5.49
CA THR A 112 -0.92 -13.37 -6.84
C THR A 112 -1.20 -11.92 -7.24
N ALA A 113 -0.97 -10.96 -6.32
CA ALA A 113 -1.24 -9.55 -6.57
C ALA A 113 -0.42 -9.01 -7.75
N ARG A 114 -1.04 -8.13 -8.54
CA ARG A 114 -0.52 -7.63 -9.81
C ARG A 114 -0.23 -6.14 -9.74
N SER A 115 0.66 -5.65 -10.60
CA SER A 115 1.09 -4.24 -10.65
C SER A 115 -0.05 -3.23 -10.74
N HIS A 116 -1.15 -3.56 -11.43
CA HIS A 116 -2.32 -2.70 -11.54
C HIS A 116 -3.17 -2.62 -10.25
N GLU A 117 -2.87 -3.38 -9.21
CA GLU A 117 -3.50 -3.23 -7.89
C GLU A 117 -2.73 -2.23 -7.00
N PHE A 118 -1.57 -1.76 -7.47
CA PHE A 118 -0.74 -0.79 -6.78
C PHE A 118 -0.74 0.55 -7.54
N SER A 119 -0.63 1.64 -6.80
CA SER A 119 -0.45 2.99 -7.34
C SER A 119 0.76 3.66 -6.72
N ARG A 120 1.40 4.55 -7.47
CA ARG A 120 2.39 5.48 -6.92
C ARG A 120 1.66 6.74 -6.48
N GLU A 121 1.79 7.08 -5.20
CA GLU A 121 1.10 8.24 -4.66
C GLU A 121 1.71 9.56 -5.17
N PRO A 122 0.88 10.59 -5.47
CA PRO A 122 1.35 11.81 -6.12
C PRO A 122 2.37 12.60 -5.31
N SER A 123 2.22 12.63 -3.98
CA SER A 123 3.14 13.33 -3.08
C SER A 123 2.98 12.87 -1.63
N LEU A 124 4.03 13.07 -0.82
CA LEU A 124 3.96 12.84 0.63
C LEU A 124 2.86 13.70 1.28
N ARG A 125 2.72 14.97 0.87
CA ARG A 125 1.72 15.89 1.41
C ARG A 125 0.30 15.36 1.18
N TRP A 126 0.04 14.78 0.02
CA TRP A 126 -1.24 14.14 -0.29
C TRP A 126 -1.55 13.00 0.68
N VAL A 127 -0.61 12.08 0.85
CA VAL A 127 -0.76 10.92 1.76
C VAL A 127 -0.95 11.36 3.20
N VAL A 128 -0.14 12.31 3.70
CA VAL A 128 -0.26 12.85 5.07
C VAL A 128 -1.65 13.45 5.29
N ASN A 129 -2.14 14.25 4.34
CA ASN A 129 -3.48 14.84 4.44
C ASN A 129 -4.57 13.77 4.46
N ALA A 130 -4.49 12.76 3.58
CA ALA A 130 -5.47 11.67 3.53
C ALA A 130 -5.50 10.88 4.84
N VAL A 131 -4.34 10.47 5.35
CA VAL A 131 -4.22 9.74 6.63
C VAL A 131 -4.75 10.58 7.79
N ASN A 132 -4.37 11.87 7.87
CA ASN A 132 -4.84 12.76 8.94
C ASN A 132 -6.36 12.94 8.90
N CYS A 133 -6.96 13.10 7.72
CA CYS A 133 -8.42 13.22 7.58
C CYS A 133 -9.12 11.92 8.03
N SER A 134 -8.65 10.75 7.58
CA SER A 134 -9.24 9.46 7.96
C SER A 134 -9.11 9.18 9.46
N LEU A 135 -7.94 9.41 10.04
CA LEU A 135 -7.72 9.22 11.48
C LEU A 135 -8.53 10.22 12.31
N PHE A 136 -8.64 11.48 11.88
CA PHE A 136 -9.45 12.47 12.58
C PHE A 136 -10.93 12.08 12.62
N SER A 137 -11.47 11.57 11.50
CA SER A 137 -12.84 11.06 11.44
C SER A 137 -13.05 9.80 12.29
N ALA A 138 -12.03 8.95 12.39
CA ALA A 138 -12.07 7.70 13.14
C ALA A 138 -11.92 7.87 14.67
N VAL A 139 -11.07 8.81 15.10
CA VAL A 139 -10.64 8.95 16.51
C VAL A 139 -11.50 9.97 17.27
N ARG A 140 -12.27 10.82 16.59
CA ARG A 140 -13.14 11.81 17.23
C ARG A 140 -14.61 11.39 17.26
N GLU A 141 -14.92 10.48 18.16
CA GLU A 141 -16.24 10.40 18.79
C GLU A 141 -16.05 10.36 20.31
N ASP A 142 -15.76 11.53 20.89
CA ASP A 142 -15.96 11.85 22.31
C ASP A 142 -16.60 13.24 22.41
#